data_AF-A0A9E3CM95-F1
#
_entry.id   AF-A0A9E3CM95-F1
#
_cell.length_a   1.000
_cell.length_b   1.000
_cell.length_c   1.000
_cell.angle_alpha   90.00
_cell.angle_beta   90.00
_cell.angle_gamma   90.00
#
_symmetry.space_group_name_H-M   'P 1'
#
loop_
_entity.id
_entity.type
_entity.pdbx_description
1 polymer ?
#
loop_
_entity_poly.entity_id
_entity_poly.type
_entity_poly.pdbx_seq_one_letter_code
_entity_poly.pdbx_strand_id
1 'polypeptide(L)'
;MRIVLSTALGAALAVGATGCGGGSGGGSGPGSVPAADVRAYVDAVQQVRLPVNDLLLGADPITSAYRERRITPLQAAHRMDRLEESFASYLLKVQQIQLSNPQLAAIHRPYADTYYYEDAYLATLASDLREGDFDNLPDTQRQQRLAIIIWRTKLELIAAAAGVTLPADLQQAGRGEIAPESPENPPSTSTPAPLGRS
;
A
#
# COMPACT_ATOMS: atom_id res chain seq x y z
N MET A 1 51.69 28.31 14.15
CA MET A 1 52.74 29.18 13.58
C MET A 1 52.81 28.90 12.07
N ARG A 2 52.83 29.97 11.25
CA ARG A 2 52.81 30.06 9.76
C ARG A 2 51.40 30.22 9.14
N ILE A 3 50.90 31.45 8.97
CA ILE A 3 50.99 32.42 7.82
C ILE A 3 49.91 32.08 6.75
N VAL A 4 48.73 32.73 6.62
CA VAL A 4 48.27 34.08 6.18
C VAL A 4 48.48 34.44 4.69
N LEU A 5 47.43 35.07 4.11
CA LEU A 5 47.22 35.84 2.85
C LEU A 5 46.43 35.10 1.74
N SER A 6 45.26 35.50 1.22
CA SER A 6 44.52 36.77 0.93
C SER A 6 44.50 37.12 -0.57
N THR A 7 43.40 37.76 -1.01
CA THR A 7 43.05 38.43 -2.30
C THR A 7 42.48 37.56 -3.43
N ALA A 8 41.50 37.97 -4.25
CA ALA A 8 40.58 39.13 -4.32
C ALA A 8 39.50 38.81 -5.40
N LEU A 9 38.23 39.15 -5.15
CA LEU A 9 37.42 40.19 -5.81
C LEU A 9 37.19 40.06 -7.34
N GLY A 10 35.93 39.91 -7.72
CA GLY A 10 35.43 40.12 -9.09
C GLY A 10 33.91 40.26 -9.10
N ALA A 11 33.42 41.49 -8.95
CA ALA A 11 32.02 41.87 -9.11
C ALA A 11 31.79 42.44 -10.51
N ALA A 12 30.67 42.07 -11.15
CA ALA A 12 30.04 42.88 -12.20
C ALA A 12 28.53 42.56 -12.29
N LEU A 13 27.74 43.63 -12.27
CA LEU A 13 26.29 43.68 -12.28
C LEU A 13 25.68 43.38 -13.66
N ALA A 14 24.46 42.87 -13.68
CA ALA A 14 23.49 43.17 -14.73
C ALA A 14 22.10 43.40 -14.11
N VAL A 15 21.57 44.60 -14.38
CA VAL A 15 20.26 45.13 -14.01
C VAL A 15 19.24 44.74 -15.09
N GLY A 16 18.00 44.44 -14.67
CA GLY A 16 16.83 44.69 -15.52
C GLY A 16 15.73 43.63 -15.47
N ALA A 17 14.67 43.88 -14.70
CA ALA A 17 13.28 43.89 -15.16
C ALA A 17 12.33 43.88 -13.94
N THR A 18 11.80 45.07 -13.66
CA THR A 18 10.58 45.30 -12.89
C THR A 18 9.43 44.44 -13.42
N GLY A 19 8.99 43.48 -12.61
CA GLY A 19 7.71 42.80 -12.75
C GLY A 19 6.89 43.00 -11.48
N CYS A 20 6.22 44.16 -11.37
CA CYS A 20 5.15 44.36 -10.40
C CYS A 20 3.89 43.65 -10.92
N GLY A 21 3.79 42.34 -10.68
CA GLY A 21 2.57 41.57 -10.84
C GLY A 21 1.96 41.34 -9.46
N GLY A 22 0.97 42.16 -9.10
CA GLY A 22 0.14 41.92 -7.94
C GLY A 22 -0.62 40.59 -8.09
N GLY A 23 -0.34 39.66 -7.19
CA GLY A 23 -1.16 38.49 -6.91
C GLY A 23 -1.66 38.60 -5.47
N SER A 24 -2.92 39.00 -5.36
CA SER A 24 -3.72 39.18 -4.16
C SER A 24 -3.44 38.19 -3.04
N GLY A 25 -3.42 38.69 -1.80
CA GLY A 25 -3.63 37.86 -0.62
C GLY A 25 -4.92 37.05 -0.78
N GLY A 26 -4.77 35.74 -0.93
CA GLY A 26 -5.82 34.75 -0.81
C GLY A 26 -5.55 33.98 0.47
N GLY A 27 -6.47 34.05 1.42
CA GLY A 27 -6.25 33.64 2.80
C GLY A 27 -5.66 32.24 2.97
N SER A 28 -4.90 32.09 4.06
CA SER A 28 -4.59 30.80 4.67
C SER A 28 -5.89 30.09 5.06
N GLY A 29 -6.58 29.51 4.09
CA GLY A 29 -7.38 28.32 4.34
C GLY A 29 -6.46 27.18 4.77
N PRO A 30 -6.97 26.12 5.42
CA PRO A 30 -6.13 24.99 5.81
C PRO A 30 -5.31 24.52 4.60
N GLY A 31 -3.99 24.64 4.72
CA GLY A 31 -3.06 24.62 3.60
C GLY A 31 -3.18 23.33 2.80
N SER A 32 -3.37 23.45 1.49
CA SER A 32 -3.34 22.31 0.57
C SER A 32 -1.96 21.65 0.59
N VAL A 33 -1.92 20.32 0.61
CA VAL A 33 -0.68 19.55 0.46
C VAL A 33 -0.01 19.90 -0.88
N PRO A 34 1.30 20.24 -0.91
CA PRO A 34 2.01 20.49 -2.15
C PRO A 34 1.93 19.31 -3.12
N ALA A 35 1.72 19.58 -4.41
CA ALA A 35 1.63 18.54 -5.44
C ALA A 35 2.87 17.62 -5.49
N ALA A 36 4.05 18.17 -5.19
CA ALA A 36 5.28 17.38 -5.10
C ALA A 36 5.24 16.35 -3.96
N ASP A 37 4.73 16.73 -2.78
CA ASP A 37 4.60 15.84 -1.63
C ASP A 37 3.60 14.71 -1.92
N VAL A 38 2.49 15.03 -2.59
CA VAL A 38 1.51 14.01 -3.00
C VAL A 38 2.12 13.00 -3.96
N ARG A 39 2.87 13.46 -4.98
CA ARG A 39 3.54 12.55 -5.92
C ARG A 39 4.59 11.69 -5.23
N ALA A 40 5.44 12.30 -4.40
CA ALA A 40 6.47 11.57 -3.65
C ALA A 40 5.84 10.49 -2.74
N TYR A 41 4.71 10.81 -2.10
CA TYR A 41 3.98 9.83 -1.29
C TYR A 41 3.43 8.67 -2.13
N VAL A 42 2.77 8.98 -3.24
CA VAL A 42 2.21 7.98 -4.16
C VAL A 42 3.31 7.07 -4.72
N ASP A 43 4.47 7.62 -5.08
CA ASP A 43 5.61 6.86 -5.56
C ASP A 43 6.16 5.93 -4.47
N ALA A 44 6.32 6.44 -3.25
CA ALA A 44 6.79 5.64 -2.10
C ALA A 44 5.83 4.48 -1.77
N VAL A 45 4.52 4.72 -1.80
CA VAL A 45 3.53 3.66 -1.57
C VAL A 45 3.55 2.62 -2.69
N GLN A 46 3.65 3.03 -3.96
CA GLN A 46 3.66 2.08 -5.09
C GLN A 46 4.86 1.13 -5.06
N GLN A 47 6.02 1.60 -4.60
CA GLN A 47 7.21 0.76 -4.42
C GLN A 47 7.01 -0.38 -3.41
N VAL A 48 6.01 -0.27 -2.53
CA VAL A 48 5.64 -1.32 -1.59
C VAL A 48 4.42 -2.09 -2.09
N ARG A 49 3.33 -1.39 -2.46
CA ARG A 49 2.06 -2.01 -2.83
C ARG A 49 2.18 -2.95 -4.03
N LEU A 50 2.86 -2.54 -5.10
CA LEU A 50 2.88 -3.34 -6.33
C LEU A 50 3.62 -4.68 -6.12
N PRO A 51 4.84 -4.71 -5.54
CA PRO A 51 5.48 -5.98 -5.23
C PRO A 51 4.74 -6.83 -4.19
N VAL A 52 4.01 -6.21 -3.26
CA VAL A 52 3.18 -6.94 -2.29
C VAL A 52 1.99 -7.60 -2.99
N ASN A 53 1.32 -6.91 -3.91
CA ASN A 53 0.26 -7.50 -4.70
C ASN A 53 0.77 -8.72 -5.48
N ASP A 54 1.94 -8.60 -6.13
CA ASP A 54 2.57 -9.72 -6.85
C ASP A 54 2.94 -10.88 -5.90
N LEU A 55 3.42 -10.57 -4.69
CA LEU A 55 3.75 -11.56 -3.66
C LEU A 55 2.49 -12.32 -3.19
N LEU A 56 1.40 -11.61 -2.90
CA LEU A 56 0.17 -12.19 -2.39
C LEU A 56 -0.57 -13.01 -3.44
N LEU A 57 -0.47 -12.66 -4.73
CA LEU A 57 -0.90 -13.54 -5.83
C LEU A 57 -0.16 -14.89 -5.83
N GLY A 58 1.03 -14.95 -5.21
CA GLY A 58 1.78 -16.19 -4.99
C GLY A 58 1.20 -17.11 -3.91
N ALA A 59 0.28 -16.62 -3.05
CA ALA A 59 -0.36 -17.42 -2.01
C ALA A 59 -1.40 -18.39 -2.60
N ASP A 60 -2.20 -17.95 -3.57
CA ASP A 60 -3.28 -18.75 -4.16
C ASP A 60 -2.79 -20.08 -4.79
N PRO A 61 -1.67 -20.12 -5.53
CA PRO A 61 -1.10 -21.38 -6.00
C PRO A 61 -0.68 -22.35 -4.88
N ILE A 62 -0.30 -21.84 -3.70
CA ILE A 62 0.10 -22.67 -2.56
C ILE A 62 -1.14 -23.28 -1.92
N THR A 63 -2.14 -22.44 -1.59
CA THR A 63 -3.38 -22.87 -0.95
C THR A 63 -4.20 -23.79 -1.85
N SER A 64 -4.29 -23.50 -3.15
CA SER A 64 -4.93 -24.37 -4.14
C SER A 64 -4.21 -25.72 -4.29
N ALA A 65 -2.88 -25.74 -4.39
CA ALA A 65 -2.12 -26.99 -4.47
C ALA A 65 -2.28 -27.86 -3.23
N TYR A 66 -2.35 -27.24 -2.05
CA TYR A 66 -2.65 -27.93 -0.81
C TYR A 66 -4.07 -28.53 -0.81
N ARG A 67 -5.08 -27.73 -1.17
CA ARG A 67 -6.48 -28.15 -1.25
C ARG A 67 -6.69 -29.31 -2.22
N GLU A 68 -6.01 -29.27 -3.36
CA GLU A 68 -6.01 -30.32 -4.40
C GLU A 68 -5.10 -31.51 -4.05
N ARG A 69 -4.49 -31.52 -2.86
CA ARG A 69 -3.57 -32.56 -2.37
C ARG A 69 -2.37 -32.81 -3.28
N ARG A 70 -1.97 -31.81 -4.07
CA ARG A 70 -0.78 -31.85 -4.93
C ARG A 70 0.51 -31.62 -4.14
N ILE A 71 0.43 -31.00 -2.97
CA ILE A 71 1.53 -30.82 -2.02
C ILE A 71 1.11 -31.26 -0.62
N THR A 72 2.07 -31.67 0.21
CA THR A 72 1.81 -32.06 1.60
C THR A 72 1.57 -30.82 2.49
N PRO A 73 0.94 -30.98 3.66
CA PRO A 73 0.81 -29.90 4.64
C PRO A 73 2.13 -29.21 4.97
N LEU A 74 3.19 -29.99 5.23
CA LEU A 74 4.54 -29.47 5.51
C LEU A 74 5.13 -28.69 4.31
N GLN A 75 4.90 -29.14 3.08
CA GLN A 75 5.34 -28.43 1.89
C GLN A 75 4.58 -27.11 1.69
N ALA A 76 3.28 -27.09 1.99
CA ALA A 76 2.47 -25.88 1.93
C ALA A 76 2.93 -24.87 2.99
N ALA A 77 3.07 -25.31 4.24
CA ALA A 77 3.56 -24.50 5.35
C ALA A 77 4.93 -23.86 5.02
N HIS A 78 5.92 -24.65 4.58
CA HIS A 78 7.23 -24.09 4.21
C HIS A 78 7.20 -23.08 3.04
N ARG A 79 6.23 -23.21 2.13
CA ARG A 79 6.07 -22.22 1.06
C ARG A 79 5.41 -20.94 1.59
N MET A 80 4.45 -21.06 2.51
CA MET A 80 3.86 -19.92 3.20
C MET A 80 4.85 -19.22 4.12
N ASP A 81 5.68 -19.95 4.87
CA ASP A 81 6.75 -19.38 5.72
C ASP A 81 7.66 -18.44 4.89
N ARG A 82 8.06 -18.84 3.68
CA ARG A 82 8.87 -17.99 2.79
C ARG A 82 8.12 -16.77 2.24
N LEU A 83 6.80 -16.90 2.04
CA LEU A 83 5.95 -15.80 1.63
C LEU A 83 5.81 -14.79 2.77
N GLU A 84 5.58 -15.26 4.00
CA GLU A 84 5.56 -14.46 5.23
C GLU A 84 6.89 -13.72 5.44
N GLU A 85 8.03 -14.39 5.36
CA GLU A 85 9.36 -13.76 5.46
C GLU A 85 9.54 -12.64 4.43
N SER A 86 9.06 -12.87 3.20
CA SER A 86 9.09 -11.86 2.13
C SER A 86 8.17 -10.69 2.46
N PHE A 87 6.97 -10.97 2.97
CA PHE A 87 5.98 -9.97 3.34
C PHE A 87 6.45 -9.09 4.51
N ALA A 88 7.09 -9.68 5.53
CA ALA A 88 7.66 -8.97 6.66
C ALA A 88 8.65 -7.88 6.23
N SER A 89 9.40 -8.10 5.15
CA SER A 89 10.28 -7.07 4.58
C SER A 89 9.51 -5.85 4.04
N TYR A 90 8.32 -6.05 3.48
CA TYR A 90 7.45 -4.99 2.98
C TYR A 90 6.69 -4.29 4.09
N LEU A 91 6.30 -5.01 5.15
CA LEU A 91 5.78 -4.41 6.37
C LEU A 91 6.79 -3.39 6.95
N LEU A 92 8.07 -3.74 7.02
CA LEU A 92 9.10 -2.80 7.46
C LEU A 92 9.23 -1.60 6.50
N LYS A 93 9.19 -1.83 5.18
CA LYS A 93 9.29 -0.74 4.18
C LYS A 93 8.12 0.23 4.27
N VAL A 94 6.87 -0.23 4.42
CA VAL A 94 5.70 0.65 4.52
C VAL A 94 5.75 1.52 5.78
N GLN A 95 6.24 0.95 6.88
CA GLN A 95 6.38 1.67 8.15
C GLN A 95 7.53 2.69 8.13
N GLN A 96 8.52 2.51 7.25
CA GLN A 96 9.64 3.44 7.07
C GLN A 96 9.32 4.64 6.16
N ILE A 97 8.14 4.68 5.53
CA ILE A 97 7.73 5.85 4.74
C ILE A 97 7.55 7.04 5.68
N GLN A 98 8.54 7.94 5.68
CA GLN A 98 8.55 9.15 6.48
C GLN A 98 7.91 10.30 5.72
N LEU A 99 6.92 10.96 6.33
CA LEU A 99 6.14 12.02 5.70
C LEU A 99 6.28 13.30 6.52
N SER A 100 6.84 14.33 5.89
CA SER A 100 6.96 15.67 6.47
C SER A 100 5.61 16.39 6.54
N ASN A 101 4.70 16.06 5.62
CA ASN A 101 3.36 16.64 5.59
C ASN A 101 2.42 15.90 6.56
N PRO A 102 1.80 16.59 7.54
CA PRO A 102 0.97 15.96 8.55
C PRO A 102 -0.34 15.37 8.01
N GLN A 103 -0.90 15.90 6.92
CA GLN A 103 -2.12 15.35 6.32
C GLN A 103 -1.82 14.02 5.63
N LEU A 104 -0.69 13.94 4.91
CA LEU A 104 -0.22 12.67 4.32
C LEU A 104 0.13 11.66 5.41
N ALA A 105 0.83 12.08 6.46
CA ALA A 105 1.14 11.21 7.61
C ALA A 105 -0.12 10.62 8.27
N ALA A 106 -1.16 11.45 8.44
CA ALA A 106 -2.42 11.05 9.06
C ALA A 106 -3.21 10.01 8.24
N ILE A 107 -3.10 10.03 6.90
CA ILE A 107 -3.74 9.00 6.05
C ILE A 107 -2.85 7.77 5.89
N HIS A 108 -1.52 7.95 5.93
CA HIS A 108 -0.58 6.87 5.76
C HIS A 108 -0.60 5.90 6.93
N ARG A 109 -0.66 6.39 8.17
CA ARG A 109 -0.52 5.50 9.33
C ARG A 109 -1.60 4.39 9.38
N PRO A 110 -2.90 4.69 9.25
CA PRO A 110 -3.91 3.63 9.19
C PRO A 110 -3.77 2.70 7.97
N TYR A 111 -3.22 3.20 6.86
CA TYR A 111 -2.92 2.39 5.69
C TYR A 111 -1.72 1.44 5.95
N ALA A 112 -0.64 1.94 6.53
CA ALA A 112 0.51 1.12 6.90
C ALA A 112 0.14 0.04 7.93
N ASP A 113 -0.79 0.34 8.83
CA ASP A 113 -1.27 -0.63 9.83
C ASP A 113 -2.01 -1.82 9.20
N THR A 114 -2.49 -1.70 7.96
CA THR A 114 -3.08 -2.83 7.22
C THR A 114 -2.11 -3.98 6.96
N TYR A 115 -0.80 -3.69 7.02
CA TYR A 115 0.23 -4.70 6.86
C TYR A 115 0.38 -5.54 8.14
N TYR A 116 0.10 -5.01 9.33
CA TYR A 116 0.06 -5.83 10.55
C TYR A 116 -1.09 -6.84 10.52
N TYR A 117 -2.22 -6.45 9.93
CA TYR A 117 -3.37 -7.33 9.75
C TYR A 117 -3.08 -8.49 8.78
N GLU A 118 -2.32 -8.20 7.73
CA GLU A 118 -1.90 -9.22 6.77
C GLU A 118 -0.84 -10.14 7.33
N ASP A 119 0.16 -9.59 8.02
CA ASP A 119 1.22 -10.35 8.70
C ASP A 119 0.63 -11.35 9.70
N ALA A 120 -0.29 -10.89 10.55
CA ALA A 120 -1.00 -11.76 11.49
C ALA A 120 -1.80 -12.85 10.77
N TYR A 121 -2.45 -12.53 9.66
CA TYR A 121 -3.21 -13.51 8.87
C TYR A 121 -2.28 -14.57 8.24
N LEU A 122 -1.19 -14.15 7.61
CA LEU A 122 -0.23 -15.03 6.95
C LEU A 122 0.48 -15.95 7.95
N ALA A 123 0.89 -15.42 9.10
CA ALA A 123 1.53 -16.19 10.17
C ALA A 123 0.59 -17.29 10.70
N THR A 124 -0.69 -16.95 10.96
CA THR A 124 -1.67 -17.96 11.39
C THR A 124 -1.92 -18.98 10.27
N LEU A 125 -2.08 -18.54 9.02
CA LEU A 125 -2.30 -19.46 7.90
C LEU A 125 -1.14 -20.45 7.71
N ALA A 126 0.11 -20.00 7.86
CA ALA A 126 1.29 -20.86 7.79
C ALA A 126 1.32 -21.90 8.92
N SER A 127 0.93 -21.51 10.14
CA SER A 127 0.80 -22.41 11.29
C SER A 127 -0.33 -23.43 11.09
N ASP A 128 -1.51 -22.96 10.70
CA ASP A 128 -2.72 -23.76 10.47
C ASP A 128 -2.52 -24.80 9.35
N LEU A 129 -1.78 -24.45 8.30
CA LEU A 129 -1.37 -25.41 7.25
C LEU A 129 -0.50 -26.55 7.77
N ARG A 130 0.31 -26.30 8.80
CA ARG A 130 1.19 -27.32 9.39
C ARG A 130 0.40 -28.29 10.26
N GLU A 131 -0.58 -27.79 10.99
CA GLU A 131 -1.41 -28.55 11.93
C GLU A 131 -2.62 -29.20 11.25
N GLY A 132 -3.04 -28.66 10.10
CA GLY A 132 -4.23 -29.09 9.37
C GLY A 132 -5.54 -28.60 9.99
N ASP A 133 -5.47 -27.58 10.84
CA ASP A 133 -6.57 -26.95 11.56
C ASP A 133 -6.62 -25.47 11.16
N PHE A 134 -7.77 -24.98 10.68
CA PHE A 134 -7.95 -23.61 10.16
C PHE A 134 -8.91 -22.76 11.00
N ASP A 135 -9.31 -23.25 12.17
CA ASP A 135 -10.29 -22.59 13.04
C ASP A 135 -9.72 -21.33 13.72
N ASN A 136 -8.41 -21.06 13.57
CA ASN A 136 -7.69 -19.98 14.24
C ASN A 136 -7.48 -18.73 13.38
N LEU A 137 -7.84 -18.76 12.10
CA LEU A 137 -7.62 -17.63 11.18
C LEU A 137 -8.29 -16.34 11.69
N PRO A 138 -7.53 -15.24 11.86
CA PRO A 138 -8.09 -14.01 12.40
C PRO A 138 -9.00 -13.31 11.37
N ASP A 139 -10.16 -12.79 11.81
CA ASP A 139 -11.02 -11.92 11.00
C ASP A 139 -10.43 -10.50 10.94
N THR A 140 -9.40 -10.33 10.10
CA THR A 140 -8.72 -9.05 9.87
C THR A 140 -9.18 -8.34 8.59
N GLN A 141 -9.84 -9.08 7.68
CA GLN A 141 -10.18 -8.63 6.33
C GLN A 141 -11.10 -7.41 6.33
N ARG A 142 -12.05 -7.36 7.26
CA ARG A 142 -13.00 -6.23 7.35
C ARG A 142 -12.29 -4.93 7.73
N GLN A 143 -11.42 -4.99 8.74
CA GLN A 143 -10.66 -3.85 9.26
C GLN A 143 -9.70 -3.36 8.19
N GLN A 144 -8.97 -4.28 7.55
CA GLN A 144 -8.04 -3.99 6.47
C GLN A 144 -8.75 -3.32 5.28
N ARG A 145 -9.86 -3.89 4.81
CA ARG A 145 -10.66 -3.32 3.70
C ARG A 145 -11.17 -1.92 4.03
N LEU A 146 -11.67 -1.71 5.24
CA LEU A 146 -12.16 -0.40 5.66
C LEU A 146 -11.01 0.64 5.67
N ALA A 147 -9.85 0.28 6.21
CA ALA A 147 -8.69 1.17 6.26
C ALA A 147 -8.22 1.56 4.85
N ILE A 148 -8.16 0.62 3.91
CA ILE A 148 -7.79 0.89 2.50
C ILE A 148 -8.81 1.82 1.83
N ILE A 149 -10.12 1.60 2.03
CA ILE A 149 -11.17 2.46 1.48
C ILE A 149 -11.04 3.89 2.02
N ILE A 150 -10.84 4.04 3.33
CA ILE A 150 -10.67 5.35 3.97
C ILE A 150 -9.43 6.04 3.42
N TRP A 151 -8.30 5.32 3.35
CA TRP A 151 -7.05 5.84 2.82
C TRP A 151 -7.20 6.34 1.38
N ARG A 152 -7.73 5.51 0.47
CA ARG A 152 -7.93 5.88 -0.94
C ARG A 152 -8.82 7.13 -1.05
N THR A 153 -9.96 7.13 -0.37
CA THR A 153 -10.91 8.26 -0.43
C THR A 153 -10.24 9.57 0.01
N LYS A 154 -9.46 9.53 1.09
CA LYS A 154 -8.76 10.74 1.57
C LYS A 154 -7.61 11.13 0.65
N LEU A 155 -6.89 10.17 0.09
CA LEU A 155 -5.80 10.43 -0.87
C LEU A 155 -6.35 11.08 -2.15
N GLU A 156 -7.50 10.63 -2.66
CA GLU A 156 -8.20 11.23 -3.80
C GLU A 156 -8.55 12.70 -3.54
N LEU A 157 -9.09 13.01 -2.36
CA LEU A 157 -9.41 14.40 -1.97
C LEU A 157 -8.15 15.28 -1.88
N ILE A 158 -7.07 14.76 -1.28
CA ILE A 158 -5.79 15.47 -1.18
C ILE A 158 -5.18 15.70 -2.56
N ALA A 159 -5.18 14.69 -3.42
CA ALA A 159 -4.61 14.78 -4.76
C ALA A 159 -5.42 15.73 -5.66
N ALA A 160 -6.75 15.68 -5.60
CA ALA A 160 -7.62 16.61 -6.31
C ALA A 160 -7.37 18.06 -5.90
N ALA A 161 -7.27 18.33 -4.59
CA ALA A 161 -6.95 19.66 -4.07
C ALA A 161 -5.56 20.15 -4.51
N ALA A 162 -4.61 19.23 -4.72
CA ALA A 162 -3.26 19.52 -5.18
C ALA A 162 -3.10 19.53 -6.71
N GLY A 163 -4.16 19.26 -7.48
CA GLY A 163 -4.10 19.14 -8.94
C GLY A 163 -3.26 17.95 -9.43
N VAL A 164 -3.19 16.86 -8.65
CA VAL A 164 -2.46 15.64 -8.98
C VAL A 164 -3.42 14.55 -9.42
N THR A 165 -3.16 13.95 -10.58
CA THR A 165 -3.86 12.75 -11.05
C THR A 165 -3.24 11.52 -10.40
N LEU A 166 -4.07 10.71 -9.74
CA LEU A 166 -3.64 9.44 -9.16
C LEU A 166 -3.60 8.32 -10.22
N PRO A 167 -2.65 7.37 -10.10
CA PRO A 167 -2.67 6.12 -10.86
C PRO A 167 -4.01 5.38 -10.77
N ALA A 168 -4.46 4.79 -11.88
CA ALA A 168 -5.78 4.13 -11.94
C ALA A 168 -5.83 2.85 -11.09
N ASP A 169 -4.72 2.14 -10.98
CA ASP A 169 -4.59 0.92 -10.18
C ASP A 169 -4.70 1.19 -8.67
N LEU A 170 -4.32 2.40 -8.21
CA LEU A 170 -4.57 2.83 -6.82
C LEU A 170 -6.06 2.95 -6.51
N GLN A 171 -6.90 3.17 -7.52
CA GLN A 171 -8.36 3.14 -7.34
C GLN A 171 -8.90 1.71 -7.21
N GLN A 172 -8.16 0.71 -7.69
CA GLN A 172 -8.51 -0.71 -7.62
C GLN A 172 -8.07 -1.37 -6.29
N ALA A 173 -7.10 -0.76 -5.59
CA ALA A 173 -6.63 -1.20 -4.28
C ALA A 173 -7.77 -1.50 -3.30
N GLY A 174 -7.75 -2.69 -2.69
CA GLY A 174 -8.74 -3.15 -1.70
C GLY A 174 -9.99 -3.84 -2.27
N ARG A 175 -10.08 -4.10 -3.59
CA ARG A 175 -11.14 -4.91 -4.22
C ARG A 175 -10.78 -6.40 -4.38
N GLY A 176 -10.14 -6.99 -3.37
CA GLY A 176 -9.75 -8.41 -3.36
C GLY A 176 -8.24 -8.68 -3.44
N GLU A 177 -7.41 -7.63 -3.43
CA GLU A 177 -5.95 -7.75 -3.58
C GLU A 177 -5.20 -8.23 -2.32
N ILE A 178 -5.87 -8.34 -1.16
CA ILE A 178 -5.20 -8.61 0.12
C ILE A 178 -5.96 -9.64 0.98
N ALA A 179 -6.57 -10.64 0.34
CA ALA A 179 -7.05 -11.80 1.06
C ALA A 179 -6.97 -13.00 0.12
N PRO A 180 -6.17 -14.03 0.41
CA PRO A 180 -6.38 -15.31 -0.26
C PRO A 180 -7.80 -15.79 0.06
N GLU A 181 -8.46 -16.36 -0.95
CA GLU A 181 -9.80 -16.93 -0.76
C GLU A 181 -9.75 -17.94 0.38
N SER A 182 -10.55 -17.71 1.43
CA SER A 182 -10.59 -18.59 2.60
C SER A 182 -10.73 -20.05 2.14
N PRO A 183 -9.92 -20.99 2.65
CA PRO A 183 -9.87 -22.36 2.14
C PRO A 183 -11.20 -23.13 2.24
N GLU A 184 -12.17 -22.59 2.98
CA GLU A 184 -13.45 -23.22 3.29
C GLU A 184 -14.64 -22.79 2.40
N ASN A 185 -14.53 -21.73 1.59
CA ASN A 185 -15.64 -21.26 0.74
C ASN A 185 -15.35 -21.51 -0.75
N PRO A 186 -15.84 -22.61 -1.36
CA PRO A 186 -15.83 -22.71 -2.82
C PRO A 186 -16.72 -21.60 -3.43
N PRO A 187 -16.41 -21.12 -4.64
CA PRO A 187 -17.32 -20.24 -5.35
C PRO A 187 -18.66 -20.96 -5.50
N SER A 188 -19.74 -20.33 -5.01
CA SER A 188 -21.10 -20.77 -5.30
C SER A 188 -21.25 -20.86 -6.81
N THR A 189 -21.09 -22.06 -7.36
CA THR A 189 -21.55 -22.37 -8.70
C THR A 189 -23.06 -22.31 -8.62
N SER A 190 -23.61 -21.12 -8.84
CA SER A 190 -25.00 -20.93 -9.24
C SER A 190 -25.15 -21.64 -10.57
N THR A 191 -25.36 -22.94 -10.52
CA THR A 191 -25.93 -23.72 -11.61
C THR A 191 -27.36 -23.21 -11.78
N PRO A 192 -27.71 -22.53 -12.89
CA PRO A 192 -29.10 -22.24 -13.15
C PRO A 192 -29.80 -23.58 -13.36
N ALA A 193 -30.85 -23.81 -12.57
CA ALA A 193 -31.74 -24.96 -12.75
C ALA A 193 -32.20 -25.03 -14.21
N PRO A 194 -32.24 -26.22 -14.84
CA PRO A 194 -32.81 -26.33 -16.17
C PRO A 194 -34.28 -25.96 -16.10
N LEU A 195 -34.65 -24.89 -16.80
CA LEU A 195 -36.04 -24.57 -17.11
C LEU A 195 -36.59 -25.76 -17.90
N GLY A 196 -37.37 -26.60 -17.20
CA GLY A 196 -38.19 -27.62 -17.83
C GLY A 196 -39.09 -26.96 -18.86
N ARG A 197 -38.85 -27.27 -20.13
CA ARG A 197 -39.79 -27.01 -21.21
C ARG A 197 -40.64 -28.25 -21.41
N SER A 198 -41.95 -28.03 -21.28
CA SER A 198 -43.09 -28.72 -21.91
C SER A 198 -43.32 -30.19 -21.55
#